data_AF-A0A7X9ZR30-F1
#
_entry.id   AF-A0A7X9ZR30-F1
#
_cell.length_a   1.000
_cell.length_b   1.000
_cell.length_c   1.000
_cell.angle_alpha   90.00
_cell.angle_beta   90.00
_cell.angle_gamma   90.00
#
_symmetry.space_group_name_H-M   'P 1'
#
loop_
_entity.id
_entity.type
_entity.pdbx_description
1 polymer ?
#
loop_
_entity_poly.entity_id
_entity_poly.type
_entity_poly.pdbx_seq_one_letter_code
_entity_poly.pdbx_strand_id
1 'polypeptide(L)'
;MKKHVKQRVSGHPLLLAGAALAGALALSGCGQSTFAKQLGEICTEPMSDGTPRTGLPGYSGMDCGCVAEKLDKAVPEKLKPAFVALQWPLRPDPRDREAVNGAMLREAGIDPTDRRAISSAVAELRETLHVVNPQIREQCKAG
;
A
#
# COMPACT_ATOMS: atom_id res chain seq x y z
N MET A 1 10.45 -67.32 2.43
CA MET A 1 11.83 -67.55 2.91
C MET A 1 12.62 -66.25 2.76
N LYS A 2 13.26 -65.81 3.85
CA LYS A 2 14.43 -64.90 4.04
C LYS A 2 14.88 -64.10 2.79
N LYS A 3 15.14 -62.78 2.89
CA LYS A 3 16.36 -62.21 3.51
C LYS A 3 16.19 -60.73 3.89
N HIS A 4 16.59 -60.40 5.11
CA HIS A 4 17.12 -59.09 5.51
C HIS A 4 18.50 -58.88 4.89
N VAL A 5 18.89 -57.63 4.53
CA VAL A 5 20.24 -57.09 4.75
C VAL A 5 20.16 -55.56 4.87
N LYS A 6 21.05 -55.05 5.72
CA LYS A 6 21.12 -53.77 6.42
C LYS A 6 22.25 -52.91 5.83
N GLN A 7 22.20 -51.61 6.14
CA GLN A 7 23.33 -50.67 6.30
C GLN A 7 23.95 -50.00 5.05
N ARG A 8 23.96 -48.65 5.06
CA ARG A 8 25.14 -47.86 5.47
C ARG A 8 24.78 -46.38 5.66
N VAL A 9 24.95 -45.91 6.89
CA VAL A 9 25.19 -44.50 7.24
C VAL A 9 26.70 -44.36 7.33
N SER A 10 27.29 -43.34 6.68
CA SER A 10 28.42 -42.53 7.16
C SER A 10 29.08 -41.76 6.02
N GLY A 11 29.33 -40.46 6.23
CA GLY A 11 30.42 -39.75 5.55
C GLY A 11 30.04 -38.47 4.78
N HIS A 12 29.79 -37.37 5.48
CA HIS A 12 30.31 -36.05 5.06
C HIS A 12 31.84 -36.08 5.28
N PRO A 13 32.72 -35.35 4.54
CA PRO A 13 32.54 -33.97 4.10
C PRO A 13 33.13 -33.62 2.72
N LEU A 14 32.52 -32.67 2.01
CA LEU A 14 33.20 -31.90 0.97
C LEU A 14 32.74 -30.44 1.09
N LEU A 15 33.45 -29.72 1.95
CA LEU A 15 33.66 -28.28 1.79
C LEU A 15 34.49 -28.10 0.51
N LEU A 16 34.03 -27.28 -0.43
CA LEU A 16 34.76 -26.09 -0.84
C LEU A 16 33.96 -25.26 -1.85
N ALA A 17 33.95 -23.96 -1.55
CA ALA A 17 34.01 -22.85 -2.49
C ALA A 17 32.77 -22.53 -3.33
N GLY A 18 32.18 -21.38 -2.96
CA GLY A 18 32.06 -20.31 -3.95
C GLY A 18 30.72 -20.23 -4.66
N ALA A 19 29.77 -19.55 -4.04
CA ALA A 19 29.20 -18.33 -4.61
C ALA A 19 28.14 -17.81 -3.65
N ALA A 20 28.34 -16.57 -3.22
CA ALA A 20 27.29 -15.76 -2.67
C ALA A 20 26.09 -15.73 -3.66
N LEU A 21 24.97 -16.31 -3.23
CA LEU A 21 23.64 -15.87 -3.68
C LEU A 21 22.94 -15.17 -2.52
N ALA A 22 23.69 -14.27 -1.87
CA ALA A 22 23.11 -13.07 -1.30
C ALA A 22 23.00 -12.07 -2.46
N GLY A 23 21.79 -11.92 -3.02
CA GLY A 23 21.55 -10.87 -4.01
C GLY A 23 20.57 -11.21 -5.11
N ALA A 24 19.29 -11.25 -4.76
CA ALA A 24 18.26 -10.46 -5.44
C ALA A 24 16.95 -10.61 -4.65
N LEU A 25 16.27 -9.49 -4.41
CA LEU A 25 15.01 -9.32 -3.67
C LEU A 25 15.14 -9.01 -2.16
N ALA A 26 15.83 -7.93 -1.81
CA ALA A 26 15.46 -7.07 -0.67
C ALA A 26 16.21 -5.72 -0.69
N LEU A 27 16.18 -5.02 -1.83
CA LEU A 27 16.46 -3.58 -1.83
C LEU A 27 15.14 -2.87 -2.14
N SER A 28 14.22 -2.91 -1.18
CA SER A 28 13.03 -2.06 -1.16
C SER A 28 12.55 -1.86 0.27
N GLY A 29 13.15 -0.87 0.93
CA GLY A 29 12.49 -0.05 1.95
C GLY A 29 12.19 -0.69 3.30
N CYS A 30 13.21 -0.85 4.15
CA CYS A 30 12.99 -0.72 5.60
C CYS A 30 12.61 0.75 5.89
N GLY A 31 11.31 1.07 5.90
CA GLY A 31 10.85 2.42 6.31
C GLY A 31 9.68 3.00 5.53
N GLN A 32 9.22 2.37 4.44
CA GLN A 32 8.02 2.84 3.75
C GLN A 32 6.78 2.38 4.53
N SER A 33 6.00 3.33 5.03
CA SER A 33 4.79 3.05 5.80
C SER A 33 3.81 2.20 4.97
N THR A 34 2.99 1.39 5.65
CA THR A 34 1.93 0.61 5.00
C THR A 34 1.04 1.49 4.12
N PHE A 35 0.81 2.73 4.57
CA PHE A 35 0.06 3.74 3.83
C PHE A 35 0.76 4.17 2.52
N ALA A 36 2.05 4.48 2.57
CA ALA A 36 2.80 4.85 1.36
C ALA A 36 2.92 3.68 0.36
N LYS A 37 2.94 2.43 0.83
CA LYS A 37 2.87 1.24 -0.03
C LYS A 37 1.51 1.12 -0.72
N GLN A 38 0.43 1.26 0.04
CA GLN A 38 -0.93 1.22 -0.51
C GLN A 38 -1.15 2.31 -1.57
N LEU A 39 -0.64 3.52 -1.35
CA LEU A 39 -0.68 4.59 -2.35
C LEU A 39 0.15 4.25 -3.61
N GLY A 40 1.30 3.61 -3.44
CA GLY A 40 2.13 3.13 -4.55
C GLY A 40 1.41 2.08 -5.40
N GLU A 41 0.69 1.14 -4.78
CA GLU A 41 -0.10 0.14 -5.49
C GLU A 41 -1.18 0.81 -6.34
N ILE A 42 -1.95 1.73 -5.77
CA ILE A 42 -3.01 2.48 -6.46
C ILE A 42 -2.46 3.22 -7.69
N CYS A 43 -1.25 3.77 -7.63
CA CYS A 43 -0.64 4.45 -8.77
C CYS A 43 -0.39 3.55 -9.97
N THR A 44 -0.16 2.26 -9.73
CA THR A 44 0.24 1.27 -10.74
C THR A 44 -0.90 0.35 -11.16
N GLU A 45 -2.02 0.36 -10.43
CA GLU A 45 -3.22 -0.39 -10.79
C GLU A 45 -3.79 0.10 -12.14
N PRO A 46 -3.94 -0.77 -13.15
CA PRO A 46 -4.54 -0.38 -14.42
C PRO A 46 -5.97 0.14 -14.21
N MET A 47 -6.34 1.14 -15.01
CA MET A 47 -7.71 1.63 -15.05
C MET A 47 -8.64 0.54 -15.60
N SER A 48 -9.95 0.66 -15.34
CA SER A 48 -10.95 -0.36 -15.73
C SER A 48 -11.06 -0.59 -17.25
N ASP A 49 -10.51 0.30 -18.06
CA ASP A 49 -10.40 0.19 -19.52
C ASP A 49 -9.10 -0.50 -19.98
N GLY A 50 -8.29 -1.01 -19.05
CA GLY A 50 -7.03 -1.70 -19.30
C GLY A 50 -5.84 -0.77 -19.54
N THR A 51 -6.03 0.55 -19.48
CA THR A 51 -4.92 1.49 -19.61
C THR A 51 -4.10 1.53 -18.31
N PRO A 52 -2.76 1.59 -18.39
CA PRO A 52 -1.93 1.73 -17.21
C PRO A 52 -2.24 3.06 -16.53
N ARG A 53 -2.50 3.03 -15.22
CA ARG A 53 -2.65 4.26 -14.46
C ARG A 53 -1.28 4.91 -14.28
N THR A 54 -1.24 6.22 -14.43
CA THR A 54 -0.05 7.05 -14.24
C THR A 54 -0.30 8.07 -13.13
N GLY A 55 -0.51 7.56 -11.91
CA GLY A 55 -0.62 8.37 -10.70
C GLY A 55 -1.90 8.18 -9.88
N LEU A 56 -1.95 8.81 -8.71
CA LEU A 56 -3.08 8.71 -7.78
C LEU A 56 -4.32 9.43 -8.31
N PRO A 57 -5.54 8.93 -8.02
CA PRO A 57 -6.78 9.66 -8.30
C PRO A 57 -6.75 11.09 -7.73
N GLY A 58 -7.09 12.08 -8.54
CA GLY A 58 -7.00 13.50 -8.14
C GLY A 58 -5.58 14.09 -8.18
N TYR A 59 -4.56 13.27 -8.47
CA TYR A 59 -3.18 13.67 -8.68
C TYR A 59 -2.58 13.16 -10.01
N SER A 60 -3.41 12.98 -11.03
CA SER A 60 -2.96 12.54 -12.36
C SER A 60 -1.90 13.49 -12.93
N GLY A 61 -0.86 12.92 -13.57
CA GLY A 61 0.25 13.71 -14.14
C GLY A 61 1.23 14.27 -13.10
N MET A 62 1.21 13.76 -11.87
CA MET A 62 2.19 14.04 -10.83
C MET A 62 3.04 12.80 -10.52
N ASP A 63 4.25 13.03 -10.00
CA ASP A 63 5.13 11.97 -9.52
C ASP A 63 4.48 11.24 -8.34
N CYS A 64 4.12 9.98 -8.56
CA CYS A 64 3.41 9.17 -7.58
C CYS A 64 4.18 9.04 -6.25
N GLY A 65 5.50 8.85 -6.32
CA GLY A 65 6.34 8.69 -5.13
C GLY A 65 6.32 9.93 -4.25
N CYS A 66 6.48 11.10 -4.87
CA CYS A 66 6.39 12.41 -4.21
C CYS A 66 5.02 12.63 -3.58
N VAL A 67 3.93 12.34 -4.31
CA VAL A 67 2.56 12.48 -3.77
C VAL A 67 2.36 11.55 -2.57
N ALA A 68 2.76 10.28 -2.68
CA ALA A 68 2.61 9.30 -1.61
C ALA A 68 3.41 9.69 -0.35
N GLU A 69 4.63 10.18 -0.50
CA GLU A 69 5.45 10.66 0.61
C GLU A 69 4.83 11.87 1.31
N LYS A 70 4.33 12.85 0.54
CA LYS A 70 3.69 14.05 1.09
C LYS A 70 2.40 13.71 1.82
N LEU A 71 1.59 12.81 1.28
CA LEU A 71 0.39 12.33 1.94
C LEU A 71 0.74 11.54 3.21
N ASP A 72 1.76 10.68 3.18
CA ASP A 72 2.17 9.90 4.35
C ASP A 72 2.63 10.78 5.52
N LYS A 73 3.29 11.91 5.23
CA LYS A 73 3.69 12.86 6.26
C LYS A 73 2.55 13.73 6.79
N ALA A 74 1.54 14.01 5.96
CA ALA A 74 0.48 14.97 6.29
C ALA A 74 -0.76 14.31 6.89
N VAL A 75 -1.17 13.14 6.40
CA VAL A 75 -2.41 12.48 6.83
C VAL A 75 -2.24 12.00 8.28
N PRO A 76 -3.16 12.33 9.19
CA PRO A 76 -3.12 11.83 10.57
C PRO A 76 -3.06 10.30 10.60
N GLU A 77 -2.19 9.72 11.44
CA GLU A 77 -1.99 8.27 11.54
C GLU A 77 -3.31 7.50 11.70
N LYS A 78 -4.22 8.01 12.56
CA LYS A 78 -5.54 7.42 12.79
C LYS A 78 -6.42 7.36 11.53
N LEU A 79 -6.20 8.25 10.56
CA LEU A 79 -6.98 8.34 9.33
C LEU A 79 -6.33 7.61 8.15
N LYS A 80 -5.05 7.25 8.22
CA LYS A 80 -4.34 6.56 7.13
C LYS A 80 -5.04 5.27 6.66
N PRO A 81 -5.53 4.38 7.54
CA PRO A 81 -6.23 3.17 7.11
C PRO A 81 -7.53 3.47 6.33
N ALA A 82 -8.23 4.53 6.74
CA ALA A 82 -9.47 4.98 6.12
C ALA A 82 -9.27 5.99 4.98
N PHE A 83 -8.05 6.44 4.72
CA PHE A 83 -7.78 7.56 3.82
C PHE A 83 -8.36 7.31 2.43
N VAL A 84 -8.15 6.11 1.90
CA VAL A 84 -8.77 5.67 0.66
C VAL A 84 -10.29 5.80 0.76
N ALA A 85 -10.93 5.11 1.70
CA ALA A 85 -12.39 5.14 1.86
C ALA A 85 -12.98 6.56 2.01
N LEU A 86 -12.25 7.48 2.65
CA LEU A 86 -12.67 8.86 2.90
C LEU A 86 -12.42 9.78 1.70
N GLN A 87 -11.29 9.63 1.01
CA GLN A 87 -10.82 10.53 -0.04
C GLN A 87 -11.25 10.07 -1.43
N TRP A 88 -11.12 8.78 -1.68
CA TRP A 88 -11.32 8.16 -2.96
C TRP A 88 -12.19 6.93 -2.77
N PRO A 89 -13.44 6.95 -3.23
CA PRO A 89 -14.19 5.72 -3.36
C PRO A 89 -13.54 4.90 -4.50
N LEU A 90 -12.38 4.30 -4.22
CA LEU A 90 -11.71 3.35 -5.08
C LEU A 90 -12.73 2.26 -5.34
N ARG A 91 -12.88 1.96 -6.62
CA ARG A 91 -13.73 0.87 -7.04
C ARG A 91 -13.08 -0.41 -6.53
N PRO A 92 -13.87 -1.25 -5.89
CA PRO A 92 -14.32 -2.43 -6.61
C PRO A 92 -15.77 -2.25 -7.08
N ASP A 93 -16.37 -3.31 -7.62
CA ASP A 93 -17.80 -3.36 -7.94
C ASP A 93 -18.65 -2.71 -6.82
N PRO A 94 -19.76 -2.01 -7.11
CA PRO A 94 -20.57 -1.34 -6.10
C PRO A 94 -20.90 -2.22 -4.88
N ARG A 95 -21.01 -3.55 -5.06
CA ARG A 95 -21.28 -4.50 -3.98
C ARG A 95 -20.11 -4.73 -3.02
N ASP A 96 -18.87 -4.65 -3.51
CA ASP A 96 -17.67 -4.87 -2.71
C ASP A 96 -17.21 -3.59 -2.00
N ARG A 97 -17.70 -2.43 -2.47
CA ARG A 97 -17.32 -1.11 -1.92
C ARG A 97 -17.72 -0.94 -0.46
N GLU A 98 -18.92 -1.37 -0.05
CA GLU A 98 -19.32 -1.28 1.37
C GLU A 98 -18.47 -2.19 2.27
N ALA A 99 -18.12 -3.38 1.78
CA ALA A 99 -17.30 -4.32 2.54
C ALA A 99 -15.86 -3.80 2.70
N VAL A 100 -15.24 -3.34 1.61
CA VAL A 100 -13.86 -2.85 1.59
C VAL A 100 -13.73 -1.51 2.31
N ASN A 101 -14.56 -0.52 1.97
CA ASN A 101 -14.52 0.79 2.65
C ASN A 101 -14.93 0.65 4.12
N GLY A 102 -15.89 -0.23 4.43
CA GLY A 102 -16.28 -0.51 5.80
C GLY A 102 -15.16 -1.13 6.63
N ALA A 103 -14.34 -2.01 6.05
CA ALA A 103 -13.16 -2.56 6.71
C ALA A 103 -12.10 -1.48 6.99
N MET A 104 -11.80 -0.64 6.00
CA MET A 104 -10.86 0.48 6.13
C MET A 104 -11.30 1.50 7.19
N LEU A 105 -12.60 1.84 7.23
CA LEU A 105 -13.18 2.71 8.26
C LEU A 105 -13.04 2.07 9.66
N ARG A 106 -13.37 0.78 9.80
CA ARG A 106 -13.25 0.06 11.06
C ARG A 106 -11.81 -0.03 11.56
N GLU A 107 -10.84 -0.19 10.67
CA GLU A 107 -9.41 -0.18 11.01
C GLU A 107 -8.95 1.17 11.55
N ALA A 108 -9.52 2.27 11.05
CA ALA A 108 -9.35 3.61 11.59
C ALA A 108 -10.16 3.89 12.87
N GLY A 109 -10.90 2.90 13.39
CA GLY A 109 -11.79 3.06 14.54
C GLY A 109 -13.07 3.86 14.24
N ILE A 110 -13.43 4.01 12.96
CA ILE A 110 -14.63 4.72 12.52
C ILE A 110 -15.74 3.69 12.23
N ASP A 111 -16.90 3.85 12.88
CA ASP A 111 -18.07 3.03 12.58
C ASP A 111 -18.64 3.43 11.20
N PRO A 112 -18.70 2.51 10.21
CA PRO A 112 -19.21 2.81 8.87
C PRO A 112 -20.72 3.12 8.84
N THR A 113 -21.44 2.85 9.94
CA THR A 113 -22.87 3.20 10.10
C THR A 113 -23.07 4.55 10.80
N ASP A 114 -22.06 5.06 11.51
CA ASP A 114 -22.11 6.36 12.18
C ASP A 114 -21.77 7.50 11.20
N ARG A 115 -22.82 8.12 10.66
CA ARG A 115 -22.69 9.27 9.75
C ARG A 115 -21.95 10.46 10.36
N ARG A 116 -22.03 10.68 11.68
CA ARG A 116 -21.33 11.78 12.34
C ARG A 116 -19.84 11.50 12.42
N ALA A 117 -19.45 10.28 12.80
CA ALA A 117 -18.06 9.86 12.83
C ALA A 117 -17.41 9.99 11.43
N ILE A 118 -18.09 9.51 10.39
CA ILE A 118 -17.62 9.64 9.00
C ILE A 118 -17.48 11.11 8.60
N SER A 119 -18.52 11.93 8.84
CA SER A 119 -18.49 13.35 8.45
C SER A 119 -17.36 14.11 9.15
N SER A 120 -17.11 13.81 10.43
CA SER A 120 -16.00 14.39 11.19
C SER A 120 -14.64 13.97 10.61
N ALA A 121 -14.46 12.70 10.28
CA ALA A 121 -13.22 12.20 9.69
C ALA A 121 -12.97 12.80 8.29
N VAL A 122 -14.02 12.97 7.48
CA VAL A 122 -13.93 13.65 6.18
C VAL A 122 -13.55 15.12 6.35
N ALA A 123 -14.12 15.81 7.35
CA ALA A 123 -13.80 17.21 7.61
C ALA A 123 -12.32 17.38 8.01
N GLU A 124 -11.84 16.57 8.96
CA GLU A 124 -10.44 16.58 9.40
C GLU A 124 -9.46 16.27 8.24
N LEU A 125 -9.81 15.27 7.42
CA LEU A 125 -9.01 14.94 6.26
C LEU A 125 -8.98 16.10 5.24
N ARG A 126 -10.12 16.75 5.01
CA ARG A 126 -10.23 17.87 4.08
C ARG A 126 -9.41 19.07 4.52
N GLU A 127 -9.40 19.38 5.81
CA GLU A 127 -8.56 20.45 6.38
C GLU A 127 -7.06 20.15 6.16
N THR A 128 -6.65 18.92 6.45
CA THR A 128 -5.28 18.46 6.19
C THR A 128 -4.90 18.63 4.72
N LEU A 129 -5.75 18.14 3.82
CA LEU A 129 -5.51 18.20 2.37
C LEU A 129 -5.58 19.61 1.81
N HIS A 130 -6.34 20.52 2.41
CA HIS A 130 -6.35 21.92 2.02
C HIS A 130 -4.96 22.56 2.16
N VAL A 131 -4.19 22.16 3.17
CA VAL A 131 -2.84 22.67 3.43
C VAL A 131 -1.79 22.02 2.53
N VAL A 132 -1.86 20.70 2.32
CA VAL A 132 -0.81 19.95 1.61
C VAL A 132 -1.02 19.89 0.09
N ASN A 133 -2.26 19.97 -0.42
CA ASN A 133 -2.52 19.87 -1.86
C ASN A 133 -1.84 20.94 -2.72
N PRO A 134 -1.77 22.22 -2.32
CA PRO A 134 -1.02 23.22 -3.07
C PRO A 134 0.47 22.85 -3.19
N GLN A 135 1.06 22.37 -2.08
CA GLN A 135 2.47 21.95 -2.05
C GLN A 135 2.72 20.75 -2.95
N ILE A 136 1.83 19.75 -2.92
CA ILE A 136 1.91 18.58 -3.79
C ILE A 136 1.87 19.00 -5.27
N ARG A 137 0.92 19.87 -5.65
CA ARG A 137 0.76 20.32 -7.04
C ARG A 137 1.98 21.11 -7.55
N GLU A 138 2.62 21.86 -6.67
CA GLU A 138 3.82 22.62 -7.00
C GLU A 138 5.06 21.73 -7.12
N GLN A 139 5.24 20.81 -6.16
CA GLN A 139 6.50 20.08 -5.94
C GLN A 139 6.55 18.70 -6.59
N CYS A 140 5.39 18.08 -6.85
CA CYS A 140 5.30 16.71 -7.37
C CYS A 140 4.93 16.66 -8.86
N LYS A 141 5.26 17.67 -9.66
CA LYS A 141 5.00 17.61 -11.12
C LYS A 141 5.75 16.42 -11.73
N ALA A 142 5.08 15.66 -12.60
CA ALA A 142 5.79 14.65 -13.39
C ALA A 142 6.72 15.39 -14.38
N GLY A 143 8.01 15.04 -14.34
CA GLY A 143 9.04 15.58 -15.24
C GLY A 143 8.99 15.02 -16.64
#